data_AF-A0A6J5D8S7-F1
#
_entry.id   AF-A0A6J5D8S7-F1
#
_cell.length_a   1.000
_cell.length_b   1.000
_cell.length_c   1.000
_cell.angle_alpha   90.00
_cell.angle_beta   90.00
_cell.angle_gamma   90.00
#
_symmetry.space_group_name_H-M   'P 1'
#
loop_
_entity.id
_entity.type
_entity.pdbx_description
1 polymer ?
#
loop_
_entity_poly.entity_id
_entity_poly.type
_entity_poly.pdbx_seq_one_letter_code
_entity_poly.pdbx_strand_id
1 'polypeptide(L)'
;MSRRIIPLTDVSAVPVFSGPAHAPRGELRDTLSRPLRDLRISVTDRCNFRCVYCMPRSVFDKDYPFLPHSALLTFEEIERVARLFVAQGVEKIRLTGGEPLLRKNIEFLIERLASLTTPDGRPLDLTLTTNGSLLARKAQSLKDAGLKRVTVSLDALDDTLFRTMNDADFAVDDVLHGIDVAQSIGLAPVKVNMVVKRGTNDSEILPMARHFKGSGAVLRFIEYMDVGTSNGWNMAEVLPSAQVVARIGAQFPLVPLEPHSAAETAQRWGYADGSGELGVISSVTRAFCGTCTRARLSTEGKVYLCLFASNGHDLRTLLRNGSSDDEIATAIAHIWEARADRYSQLRGSARTQAEAAERRVEMSYIGG
;
A
#
# COMPACT_ATOMS: atom_id res chain seq x y z
N MET A 1 24.67 26.85 -20.04
CA MET A 1 24.68 25.45 -20.49
C MET A 1 23.30 24.85 -20.21
N SER A 2 22.45 24.71 -21.22
CA SER A 2 21.15 24.06 -21.07
C SER A 2 21.39 22.58 -20.73
N ARG A 3 21.07 22.17 -19.50
CA ARG A 3 20.97 20.73 -19.20
C ARG A 3 19.84 20.19 -20.05
N ARG A 4 20.20 19.53 -21.15
CA ARG A 4 19.29 18.63 -21.87
C ARG A 4 18.88 17.57 -20.86
N ILE A 5 17.67 17.72 -20.33
CA ILE A 5 16.96 16.62 -19.68
C ILE A 5 16.80 15.60 -20.79
N ILE A 6 17.55 14.52 -20.73
CA ILE A 6 17.27 13.33 -21.54
C ILE A 6 16.11 12.67 -20.79
N PRO A 7 14.87 12.71 -21.28
CA PRO A 7 13.85 11.83 -20.74
C PRO A 7 14.35 10.43 -21.05
N LEU A 8 14.84 9.71 -20.04
CA LEU A 8 14.94 8.27 -20.13
C LEU A 8 13.52 7.82 -20.44
N THR A 9 13.34 7.30 -21.64
CA THR A 9 12.08 6.81 -22.17
C THR A 9 11.40 6.00 -21.08
N ASP A 10 10.24 6.47 -20.66
CA ASP A 10 9.33 5.71 -19.82
C ASP A 10 8.91 4.49 -20.64
N VAL A 11 9.63 3.37 -20.49
CA VAL A 11 9.39 2.13 -21.23
C VAL A 11 8.17 1.39 -20.65
N SER A 12 7.11 2.13 -20.36
CA SER A 12 5.82 1.57 -20.01
C SER A 12 5.13 1.14 -21.28
N ALA A 13 4.99 -0.17 -21.48
CA ALA A 13 4.30 -0.68 -22.64
C ALA A 13 2.78 -0.51 -22.48
N VAL A 14 2.12 0.00 -23.51
CA VAL A 14 0.67 -0.16 -23.65
C VAL A 14 0.42 -1.67 -23.77
N PRO A 15 -0.38 -2.27 -22.88
CA PRO A 15 -0.55 -3.72 -22.86
C PRO A 15 -1.29 -4.21 -24.10
N VAL A 16 -0.87 -5.37 -24.60
CA VAL A 16 -1.47 -6.01 -25.76
C VAL A 16 -2.76 -6.72 -25.36
N PHE A 17 -3.85 -6.40 -26.04
CA PHE A 17 -5.17 -7.02 -25.85
C PHE A 17 -5.65 -7.73 -27.12
N SER A 18 -4.78 -7.90 -28.13
CA SER A 18 -5.09 -8.73 -29.30
C SER A 18 -5.16 -10.20 -28.89
N GLY A 19 -6.20 -10.90 -29.34
CA GLY A 19 -6.48 -12.29 -28.97
C GLY A 19 -7.97 -12.54 -28.76
N PRO A 20 -8.37 -13.77 -28.39
CA PRO A 20 -9.74 -14.05 -28.00
C PRO A 20 -10.09 -13.26 -26.74
N ALA A 21 -11.26 -12.60 -26.74
CA ALA A 21 -11.74 -11.85 -25.59
C ALA A 21 -11.77 -12.74 -24.33
N HIS A 22 -11.14 -12.28 -23.26
CA HIS A 22 -11.15 -13.00 -21.99
C HIS A 22 -12.34 -12.53 -21.16
N ALA A 23 -13.49 -13.17 -21.34
CA ALA A 23 -14.66 -12.91 -20.51
C ALA A 23 -14.28 -13.11 -19.02
N PRO A 24 -14.53 -12.12 -18.13
CA PRO A 24 -14.16 -12.24 -16.73
C PRO A 24 -14.90 -13.41 -16.08
N ARG A 25 -14.16 -14.37 -15.51
CA ARG A 25 -14.71 -15.54 -14.82
C ARG A 25 -14.58 -15.47 -13.30
N GLY A 26 -14.08 -14.35 -12.76
CA GLY A 26 -13.85 -14.18 -11.32
C GLY A 26 -12.65 -14.96 -10.74
N GLU A 27 -11.91 -15.69 -11.58
CA GLU A 27 -10.77 -16.52 -11.18
C GLU A 27 -9.60 -16.38 -12.15
N LEU A 28 -8.80 -15.34 -11.97
CA LEU A 28 -7.59 -15.10 -12.75
C LEU A 28 -6.34 -15.50 -11.95
N ARG A 29 -5.44 -16.29 -12.55
CA ARG A 29 -4.22 -16.80 -11.90
C ARG A 29 -2.98 -16.45 -12.70
N ASP A 30 -1.87 -16.22 -12.00
CA ASP A 30 -0.59 -15.95 -12.63
C ASP A 30 0.26 -17.21 -12.87
N THR A 31 1.46 -17.05 -13.42
CA THR A 31 2.41 -18.15 -13.71
C THR A 31 2.82 -18.98 -12.49
N LEU A 32 2.59 -18.47 -11.27
CA LEU A 32 2.83 -19.17 -10.00
C LEU A 32 1.53 -19.64 -9.35
N SER A 33 0.43 -19.68 -10.12
CA SER A 33 -0.92 -20.07 -9.70
C SER A 33 -1.53 -19.16 -8.62
N ARG A 34 -1.02 -17.94 -8.44
CA ARG A 34 -1.54 -17.00 -7.44
C ARG A 34 -2.75 -16.26 -8.00
N PRO A 35 -3.87 -16.18 -7.26
CA PRO A 35 -5.06 -15.50 -7.75
C PRO A 35 -4.93 -13.97 -7.68
N LEU A 36 -5.59 -13.25 -8.58
CA LEU A 36 -5.78 -11.80 -8.48
C LEU A 36 -6.91 -11.50 -7.48
N ARG A 37 -6.59 -10.93 -6.31
CA ARG A 37 -7.59 -10.69 -5.24
C ARG A 37 -7.54 -9.29 -4.61
N ASP A 38 -6.42 -8.59 -4.68
CA ASP A 38 -6.22 -7.28 -4.02
C ASP A 38 -5.71 -6.25 -5.03
N LEU A 39 -6.44 -5.15 -5.18
CA LEU A 39 -6.05 -4.00 -5.98
C LEU A 39 -5.72 -2.82 -5.06
N ARG A 40 -4.49 -2.31 -5.17
CA ARG A 40 -4.08 -1.08 -4.50
C ARG A 40 -4.13 0.07 -5.49
N ILE A 41 -4.81 1.15 -5.12
CA ILE A 41 -5.02 2.30 -5.99
C ILE A 41 -4.37 3.52 -5.35
N SER A 42 -3.32 4.02 -6.00
CA SER A 42 -2.70 5.30 -5.67
C SER A 42 -3.56 6.43 -6.22
N VAL A 43 -4.15 7.27 -5.37
CA VAL A 43 -5.07 8.35 -5.81
C VAL A 43 -4.40 9.72 -5.90
N THR A 44 -3.19 9.85 -5.37
CA THR A 44 -2.36 11.05 -5.50
C THR A 44 -0.88 10.70 -5.31
N ASP A 45 0.01 11.46 -5.94
CA ASP A 45 1.47 11.40 -5.74
C ASP A 45 1.95 12.41 -4.67
N ARG A 46 1.05 13.21 -4.10
CA ARG A 46 1.36 14.24 -3.11
C ARG A 46 1.16 13.72 -1.70
N CYS A 47 2.03 14.13 -0.79
CA CYS A 47 1.94 13.85 0.64
C CYS A 47 2.19 15.14 1.42
N ASN A 48 1.57 15.27 2.59
CA ASN A 48 1.84 16.35 3.55
C ASN A 48 2.96 16.01 4.52
N PHE A 49 3.41 14.75 4.55
CA PHE A 49 4.64 14.34 5.23
C PHE A 49 5.80 14.26 4.23
N ARG A 50 7.03 14.21 4.76
CA ARG A 50 8.27 13.97 4.01
C ARG A 50 9.08 12.84 4.63
N CYS A 51 8.39 11.76 5.01
CA CYS A 51 8.99 10.71 5.82
C CYS A 51 10.32 10.24 5.24
N VAL A 52 11.33 10.16 6.10
CA VAL A 52 12.74 9.95 5.71
C VAL A 52 12.97 8.70 4.86
N TYR A 53 12.12 7.68 5.03
CA TYR A 53 12.20 6.40 4.32
C TYR A 53 11.26 6.30 3.10
N CYS A 54 10.51 7.35 2.78
CA CYS A 54 9.50 7.33 1.71
C CYS A 54 9.64 8.52 0.76
N MET A 55 9.44 9.74 1.26
CA MET A 55 9.51 10.97 0.46
C MET A 55 10.47 11.98 1.11
N PRO A 56 11.76 11.66 1.26
CA PRO A 56 12.71 12.53 1.95
C PRO A 56 12.86 13.88 1.25
N ARG A 57 13.00 14.97 2.03
CA ARG A 57 13.14 16.34 1.50
C ARG A 57 14.33 16.54 0.57
N SER A 58 15.39 15.75 0.72
CA SER A 58 16.55 15.78 -0.17
C SER A 58 16.22 15.43 -1.62
N VAL A 59 15.10 14.72 -1.84
CA VAL A 59 14.60 14.34 -3.17
C VAL A 59 13.29 15.07 -3.48
N PHE A 60 12.35 15.12 -2.53
CA PHE A 60 11.00 15.67 -2.70
C PHE A 60 10.89 17.06 -2.05
N ASP A 61 11.73 17.99 -2.49
CA ASP A 61 11.71 19.37 -2.02
C ASP A 61 10.47 20.13 -2.52
N LYS A 62 10.47 21.45 -2.32
CA LYS A 62 9.37 22.34 -2.76
C LYS A 62 9.27 22.49 -4.28
N ASP A 63 10.35 22.23 -5.00
CA ASP A 63 10.48 22.41 -6.44
C ASP A 63 10.32 21.07 -7.18
N TYR A 64 10.11 19.97 -6.45
CA TYR A 64 9.85 18.64 -7.01
C TYR A 64 8.61 18.65 -7.93
N PRO A 65 8.74 18.22 -9.19
CA PRO A 65 7.66 18.31 -10.17
C PRO A 65 6.67 17.16 -10.00
N PHE A 66 5.76 17.30 -9.04
CA PHE A 66 4.60 16.41 -8.90
C PHE A 66 3.74 16.42 -10.18
N LEU A 67 3.04 15.31 -10.43
CA LEU A 67 2.18 15.14 -11.59
C LEU A 67 1.14 16.28 -11.68
N PRO A 68 0.95 16.87 -12.87
CA PRO A 68 -0.14 17.82 -13.08
C PRO A 68 -1.47 17.11 -12.96
N HIS A 69 -2.54 17.84 -12.60
CA HIS A 69 -3.87 17.26 -12.40
C HIS A 69 -4.32 16.45 -13.63
N SER A 70 -4.10 16.97 -14.84
CA SER A 70 -4.48 16.31 -16.11
C SER A 70 -3.81 14.96 -16.36
N ALA A 71 -2.68 14.68 -15.70
CA ALA A 71 -1.99 13.40 -15.76
C ALA A 71 -2.59 12.35 -14.83
N LEU A 72 -3.31 12.78 -13.79
CA LEU A 72 -3.94 11.86 -12.83
C LEU A 72 -5.17 11.21 -13.46
N LEU A 73 -5.46 9.97 -13.07
CA LEU A 73 -6.75 9.38 -13.38
C LEU A 73 -7.89 10.15 -12.68
N THR A 74 -9.00 10.32 -13.39
CA THR A 74 -10.25 10.81 -12.79
C THR A 74 -10.89 9.73 -11.92
N PHE A 75 -11.87 10.09 -11.10
CA PHE A 75 -12.55 9.11 -10.26
C PHE A 75 -13.41 8.14 -11.09
N GLU A 76 -13.95 8.60 -12.21
CA GLU A 76 -14.67 7.77 -13.18
C GLU A 76 -13.71 6.78 -13.87
N GLU A 77 -12.50 7.22 -14.23
CA GLU A 77 -11.47 6.32 -14.78
C GLU A 77 -11.06 5.26 -13.74
N ILE A 78 -10.87 5.67 -12.47
CA ILE A 78 -10.52 4.73 -11.39
C ILE A 78 -11.65 3.74 -11.13
N GLU A 79 -12.91 4.19 -11.04
CA GLU A 79 -14.08 3.31 -10.86
C GLU A 79 -14.19 2.31 -12.01
N ARG A 80 -14.08 2.78 -13.26
CA ARG A 80 -14.11 1.92 -14.45
C ARG A 80 -13.06 0.82 -14.37
N VAL A 81 -11.80 1.18 -14.07
CA VAL A 81 -10.72 0.19 -13.92
C VAL A 81 -11.00 -0.75 -12.75
N ALA A 82 -11.41 -0.23 -11.59
CA ALA A 82 -11.71 -1.04 -10.42
C ALA A 82 -12.80 -2.08 -10.71
N ARG A 83 -13.88 -1.70 -11.39
CA ARG A 83 -14.95 -2.60 -11.81
C ARG A 83 -14.42 -3.73 -12.70
N LEU A 84 -13.54 -3.44 -13.66
CA LEU A 84 -12.92 -4.46 -14.51
C LEU A 84 -12.01 -5.41 -13.72
N PHE A 85 -11.23 -4.90 -12.76
CA PHE A 85 -10.44 -5.73 -11.85
C PHE A 85 -11.33 -6.62 -10.95
N VAL A 86 -12.44 -6.08 -10.45
CA VAL A 86 -13.42 -6.82 -9.63
C VAL A 86 -14.04 -7.96 -10.43
N ALA A 87 -14.40 -7.71 -11.70
CA ALA A 87 -14.90 -8.74 -12.60
C ALA A 87 -13.88 -9.88 -12.80
N GLN A 88 -12.58 -9.59 -12.76
CA GLN A 88 -11.50 -10.58 -12.85
C GLN A 88 -11.22 -11.34 -11.52
N GLY A 89 -11.89 -10.95 -10.43
CA GLY A 89 -11.81 -11.66 -9.14
C GLY A 89 -11.24 -10.83 -7.98
N VAL A 90 -10.95 -9.54 -8.17
CA VAL A 90 -10.57 -8.67 -7.04
C VAL A 90 -11.71 -8.57 -6.03
N GLU A 91 -11.41 -8.87 -4.77
CA GLU A 91 -12.37 -8.79 -3.66
C GLU A 91 -12.03 -7.65 -2.69
N LYS A 92 -10.82 -7.12 -2.79
CA LYS A 92 -10.27 -6.10 -1.90
C LYS A 92 -9.70 -4.94 -2.68
N ILE A 93 -10.11 -3.73 -2.28
CA ILE A 93 -9.54 -2.49 -2.80
C ILE A 93 -8.94 -1.71 -1.65
N ARG A 94 -7.69 -1.26 -1.82
CA ARG A 94 -7.03 -0.36 -0.87
C ARG A 94 -6.65 0.95 -1.55
N LEU A 95 -7.25 2.04 -1.08
CA LEU A 95 -6.88 3.40 -1.45
C LEU A 95 -5.62 3.83 -0.70
N THR A 96 -4.71 4.47 -1.43
CA THR A 96 -3.38 4.89 -0.96
C THR A 96 -2.85 6.01 -1.87
N GLY A 97 -1.55 6.26 -1.87
CA GLY A 97 -0.85 7.21 -2.73
C GLY A 97 0.40 7.72 -2.04
N GLY A 98 0.63 9.03 -2.16
CA GLY A 98 1.19 9.80 -1.06
C GLY A 98 0.20 9.80 0.11
N GLU A 99 -0.45 10.93 0.40
CA GLU A 99 -1.52 10.98 1.39
C GLU A 99 -2.89 11.05 0.69
N PRO A 100 -3.68 9.96 0.65
CA PRO A 100 -4.95 9.93 -0.08
C PRO A 100 -5.96 10.97 0.42
N LEU A 101 -5.91 11.37 1.70
CA LEU A 101 -6.83 12.37 2.25
C LEU A 101 -6.57 13.80 1.73
N LEU A 102 -5.47 14.03 1.01
CA LEU A 102 -5.23 15.27 0.25
C LEU A 102 -5.96 15.30 -1.10
N ARG A 103 -6.41 14.16 -1.62
CA ARG A 103 -7.17 14.11 -2.87
C ARG A 103 -8.56 14.67 -2.60
N LYS A 104 -8.84 15.86 -3.15
CA LYS A 104 -10.13 16.54 -3.01
C LYS A 104 -11.28 15.63 -3.46
N ASN A 105 -12.37 15.63 -2.70
CA ASN A 105 -13.59 14.86 -2.95
C ASN A 105 -13.38 13.33 -3.00
N ILE A 106 -12.39 12.80 -2.27
CA ILE A 106 -12.12 11.35 -2.22
C ILE A 106 -13.34 10.53 -1.79
N GLU A 107 -14.25 11.12 -1.02
CA GLU A 107 -15.52 10.54 -0.61
C GLU A 107 -16.37 10.07 -1.81
N PHE A 108 -16.38 10.83 -2.92
CA PHE A 108 -17.09 10.45 -4.15
C PHE A 108 -16.53 9.17 -4.78
N LEU A 109 -15.20 9.01 -4.76
CA LEU A 109 -14.59 7.78 -5.24
C LEU A 109 -14.94 6.60 -4.33
N ILE A 110 -14.90 6.81 -3.01
CA ILE A 110 -15.23 5.77 -2.03
C ILE A 110 -16.67 5.28 -2.23
N GLU A 111 -17.63 6.19 -2.39
CA GLU A 111 -19.04 5.87 -2.63
C GLU A 111 -19.21 4.98 -3.87
N ARG A 112 -18.57 5.37 -4.99
CA ARG A 112 -18.60 4.57 -6.22
C ARG A 112 -17.97 3.20 -6.03
N LEU A 113 -16.82 3.11 -5.39
CA LEU A 113 -16.14 1.83 -5.16
C LEU A 113 -16.90 0.94 -4.16
N ALA A 114 -17.55 1.53 -3.17
CA ALA A 114 -18.35 0.79 -2.17
C ALA A 114 -19.62 0.18 -2.79
N SER A 115 -20.13 0.76 -3.88
CA SER A 115 -21.26 0.23 -4.63
C SER A 115 -20.93 -1.00 -5.49
N LEU A 116 -19.63 -1.28 -5.71
CA LEU A 116 -19.21 -2.44 -6.49
C LEU A 116 -19.38 -3.73 -5.67
N THR A 117 -19.80 -4.79 -6.35
CA THR A 117 -19.91 -6.14 -5.79
C THR A 117 -19.00 -7.10 -6.54
N THR A 118 -18.48 -8.10 -5.84
CA THR A 118 -17.77 -9.23 -6.44
C THR A 118 -18.69 -10.00 -7.41
N PRO A 119 -18.14 -10.85 -8.30
CA PRO A 119 -18.95 -11.65 -9.24
C PRO A 119 -20.01 -12.54 -8.57
N ASP A 120 -19.77 -12.97 -7.33
CA ASP A 120 -20.71 -13.74 -6.50
C ASP A 120 -21.63 -12.86 -5.62
N GLY A 121 -21.67 -11.55 -5.86
CA GLY A 121 -22.61 -10.62 -5.24
C GLY A 121 -22.24 -10.13 -3.84
N ARG A 122 -21.02 -10.41 -3.34
CA ARG A 122 -20.55 -9.92 -2.04
C ARG A 122 -20.04 -8.47 -2.13
N PRO A 123 -20.15 -7.67 -1.06
CA PRO A 123 -19.52 -6.34 -1.03
C PRO A 123 -18.00 -6.44 -0.90
N LEU A 124 -17.26 -5.53 -1.54
CA LEU A 124 -15.79 -5.49 -1.47
C LEU A 124 -15.26 -5.16 -0.05
N ASP A 125 -14.05 -5.63 0.27
CA ASP A 125 -13.26 -5.10 1.39
C ASP A 125 -12.57 -3.79 0.96
N LEU A 126 -13.30 -2.68 1.03
CA LEU A 126 -12.79 -1.34 0.71
C LEU A 126 -12.10 -0.72 1.93
N THR A 127 -10.82 -0.40 1.77
CA THR A 127 -9.94 0.11 2.83
C THR A 127 -9.10 1.29 2.36
N LEU A 128 -8.58 2.07 3.30
CA LEU A 128 -7.71 3.21 3.00
C LEU A 128 -6.50 3.21 3.94
N THR A 129 -5.31 3.50 3.39
CA THR A 129 -4.09 3.74 4.19
C THR A 129 -3.76 5.22 4.22
N THR A 130 -3.61 5.82 5.39
CA THR A 130 -3.34 7.25 5.60
C THR A 130 -2.27 7.44 6.68
N ASN A 131 -1.58 8.57 6.70
CA ASN A 131 -0.76 9.00 7.83
C ASN A 131 -1.58 9.52 9.03
N GLY A 132 -2.90 9.66 8.88
CA GLY A 132 -3.81 9.99 9.97
C GLY A 132 -3.97 11.49 10.28
N SER A 133 -3.09 12.35 9.76
CA SER A 133 -3.10 13.81 10.06
C SER A 133 -4.40 14.54 9.67
N LEU A 134 -5.18 13.99 8.74
CA LEU A 134 -6.47 14.53 8.31
C LEU A 134 -7.66 13.65 8.74
N LEU A 135 -7.39 12.54 9.45
CA LEU A 135 -8.37 11.49 9.70
C LEU A 135 -9.49 11.98 10.61
N ALA A 136 -9.18 12.68 11.71
CA ALA A 136 -10.19 13.18 12.64
C ALA A 136 -11.27 14.03 11.94
N ARG A 137 -10.86 14.87 10.98
CA ARG A 137 -11.78 15.74 10.22
C ARG A 137 -12.58 15.02 9.15
N LYS A 138 -12.07 13.90 8.63
CA LYS A 138 -12.66 13.18 7.48
C LYS A 138 -13.32 11.86 7.85
N ALA A 139 -13.08 11.30 9.03
CA ALA A 139 -13.50 9.96 9.40
C ALA A 139 -15.01 9.73 9.16
N GLN A 140 -15.85 10.68 9.59
CA GLN A 140 -17.30 10.58 9.41
C GLN A 140 -17.70 10.55 7.93
N SER A 141 -17.22 11.50 7.11
CA SER A 141 -17.55 11.55 5.69
C SER A 141 -17.04 10.33 4.91
N LEU A 142 -15.87 9.79 5.30
CA LEU A 142 -15.33 8.55 4.72
C LEU A 142 -16.22 7.35 5.06
N LYS A 143 -16.69 7.25 6.31
CA LYS A 143 -17.61 6.18 6.74
C LYS A 143 -18.94 6.28 6.01
N ASP A 144 -19.52 7.48 5.94
CA ASP A 144 -20.80 7.72 5.26
C ASP A 144 -20.72 7.37 3.77
N ALA A 145 -19.57 7.59 3.14
CA ALA A 145 -19.29 7.15 1.77
C ALA A 145 -19.13 5.63 1.61
N GLY A 146 -19.13 4.83 2.69
CA GLY A 146 -19.05 3.38 2.64
C GLY A 146 -17.66 2.78 2.90
N LEU A 147 -16.69 3.57 3.38
CA LEU A 147 -15.41 3.04 3.82
C LEU A 147 -15.59 2.14 5.05
N LYS A 148 -15.02 0.94 5.03
CA LYS A 148 -15.19 -0.02 6.14
C LYS A 148 -14.17 0.15 7.26
N ARG A 149 -12.89 0.35 6.89
CA ARG A 149 -11.78 0.41 7.85
C ARG A 149 -10.59 1.17 7.29
N VAL A 150 -9.82 1.76 8.21
CA VAL A 150 -8.60 2.50 7.89
C VAL A 150 -7.36 1.79 8.42
N THR A 151 -6.24 2.04 7.76
CA THR A 151 -4.90 1.70 8.23
C THR A 151 -4.11 3.00 8.40
N VAL A 152 -3.65 3.28 9.61
CA VAL A 152 -2.92 4.51 9.94
C VAL A 152 -1.43 4.18 10.05
N SER A 153 -0.59 4.92 9.32
CA SER A 153 0.86 4.83 9.46
C SER A 153 1.31 5.73 10.61
N LEU A 154 1.92 5.15 11.64
CA LEU A 154 2.41 5.83 12.84
C LEU A 154 3.74 5.20 13.27
N ASP A 155 4.83 5.97 13.18
CA ASP A 155 6.18 5.43 13.34
C ASP A 155 6.83 5.71 14.71
N ALA A 156 6.21 6.53 15.56
CA ALA A 156 6.64 6.83 16.92
C ALA A 156 5.50 7.42 17.75
N LEU A 157 5.52 7.21 19.08
CA LEU A 157 4.70 7.93 20.06
C LEU A 157 5.44 9.12 20.68
N ASP A 158 6.78 9.08 20.72
CA ASP A 158 7.55 10.26 21.08
C ASP A 158 7.40 11.35 19.99
N ASP A 159 6.88 12.52 20.36
CA ASP A 159 6.55 13.59 19.41
C ASP A 159 7.80 14.13 18.67
N THR A 160 8.94 14.19 19.37
CA THR A 160 10.20 14.66 18.78
C THR A 160 10.70 13.70 17.71
N LEU A 161 10.71 12.40 18.01
CA LEU A 161 11.05 11.35 17.07
C LEU A 161 10.02 11.25 15.94
N PHE A 162 8.72 11.42 16.24
CA PHE A 162 7.66 11.42 15.24
C PHE A 162 7.85 12.55 14.22
N ARG A 163 8.10 13.79 14.67
CA ARG A 163 8.43 14.93 13.79
C ARG A 163 9.71 14.71 12.98
N THR A 164 10.71 14.07 13.59
CA THR A 164 11.95 13.69 12.87
C THR A 164 11.65 12.68 11.76
N MET A 165 10.82 11.67 12.07
CA MET A 165 10.47 10.60 11.13
C MET A 165 9.57 11.08 10.00
N ASN A 166 8.56 11.90 10.31
CA ASN A 166 7.63 12.44 9.32
C ASN A 166 8.23 13.62 8.53
N ASP A 167 9.32 14.21 9.05
CA ASP A 167 10.01 15.40 8.52
C ASP A 167 9.00 16.49 8.13
N ALA A 168 8.05 16.76 9.00
CA ALA A 168 6.95 17.70 8.84
C ALA A 168 6.50 18.20 10.23
N ASP A 169 5.84 19.35 10.26
CA ASP A 169 5.42 19.96 11.53
C ASP A 169 4.05 19.42 12.01
N PHE A 170 3.91 18.10 12.08
CA PHE A 170 2.71 17.43 12.56
C PHE A 170 2.97 16.73 13.89
N ALA A 171 2.06 16.93 14.84
CA ALA A 171 2.14 16.31 16.15
C ALA A 171 1.64 14.85 16.10
N VAL A 172 2.19 14.00 16.95
CA VAL A 172 1.69 12.64 17.11
C VAL A 172 0.25 12.60 17.64
N ASP A 173 -0.09 13.55 18.52
CA ASP A 173 -1.42 13.67 19.11
C ASP A 173 -2.52 13.86 18.07
N ASP A 174 -2.23 14.55 16.96
CA ASP A 174 -3.18 14.72 15.85
C ASP A 174 -3.53 13.37 15.20
N VAL A 175 -2.53 12.48 15.09
CA VAL A 175 -2.70 11.14 14.50
C VAL A 175 -3.44 10.22 15.47
N LEU A 176 -3.08 10.25 16.75
CA LEU A 176 -3.75 9.47 17.81
C LEU A 176 -5.22 9.90 17.94
N HIS A 177 -5.49 11.21 17.94
CA HIS A 177 -6.86 11.72 17.92
C HIS A 177 -7.64 11.24 16.69
N GLY A 178 -7.00 11.20 15.52
CA GLY A 178 -7.60 10.63 14.30
C GLY A 178 -7.96 9.15 14.43
N ILE A 179 -7.12 8.35 15.10
CA ILE A 179 -7.37 6.94 15.40
C ILE A 179 -8.58 6.80 16.32
N ASP A 180 -8.63 7.57 17.41
CA ASP A 180 -9.73 7.53 18.39
C ASP A 180 -11.07 7.91 17.74
N VAL A 181 -11.09 8.97 16.94
CA VAL A 181 -12.29 9.39 16.19
C VAL A 181 -12.74 8.28 15.24
N ALA A 182 -11.82 7.70 14.44
CA ALA A 182 -12.17 6.61 13.54
C ALA A 182 -12.75 5.39 14.27
N GLN A 183 -12.20 5.01 15.42
CA GLN A 183 -12.73 3.91 16.23
C GLN A 183 -14.12 4.23 16.80
N SER A 184 -14.30 5.41 17.40
CA SER A 184 -15.56 5.82 18.04
C SER A 184 -16.74 5.88 17.08
N ILE A 185 -16.50 6.27 15.82
CA ILE A 185 -17.53 6.26 14.79
C ILE A 185 -17.71 4.89 14.15
N GLY A 186 -16.88 3.88 14.44
CA GLY A 186 -17.00 2.53 13.91
C GLY A 186 -16.33 2.27 12.56
N LEU A 187 -15.30 3.04 12.18
CA LEU A 187 -14.35 2.64 11.12
C LEU A 187 -13.40 1.56 11.66
N ALA A 188 -13.94 0.39 11.97
CA ALA A 188 -13.26 -0.65 12.73
C ALA A 188 -13.10 -1.97 11.96
N PRO A 189 -12.06 -2.78 12.26
CA PRO A 189 -10.95 -2.45 13.16
C PRO A 189 -9.99 -1.45 12.51
N VAL A 190 -9.53 -0.46 13.27
CA VAL A 190 -8.40 0.40 12.87
C VAL A 190 -7.13 -0.42 12.96
N LYS A 191 -6.28 -0.33 11.94
CA LYS A 191 -4.97 -0.96 11.93
C LYS A 191 -3.91 0.12 12.01
N VAL A 192 -2.89 -0.07 12.82
CA VAL A 192 -1.75 0.86 12.91
C VAL A 192 -0.52 0.16 12.38
N ASN A 193 0.15 0.77 11.40
CA ASN A 193 1.38 0.26 10.83
C ASN A 193 2.55 1.12 11.32
N MET A 194 3.57 0.48 11.86
CA MET A 194 4.84 1.09 12.22
C MET A 194 5.96 0.44 11.41
N VAL A 195 6.68 1.21 10.61
CA VAL A 195 7.92 0.73 9.99
C VAL A 195 9.05 0.85 11.02
N VAL A 196 9.70 -0.27 11.32
CA VAL A 196 10.77 -0.31 12.33
C VAL A 196 12.13 -0.22 11.65
N LYS A 197 12.85 0.86 11.95
CA LYS A 197 14.21 1.13 11.50
C LYS A 197 15.15 1.13 12.71
N ARG A 198 16.08 0.17 12.72
CA ARG A 198 17.08 -0.01 13.78
C ARG A 198 17.94 1.24 13.91
N GLY A 199 18.18 1.67 15.14
CA GLY A 199 18.95 2.88 15.46
C GLY A 199 18.21 4.18 15.13
N THR A 200 16.92 4.11 14.81
CA THR A 200 16.10 5.29 14.55
C THR A 200 14.86 5.30 15.43
N ASN A 201 13.96 4.32 15.27
CA ASN A 201 12.72 4.26 16.06
C ASN A 201 12.48 2.90 16.73
N ASP A 202 13.47 2.02 16.81
CA ASP A 202 13.29 0.71 17.44
C ASP A 202 13.14 0.76 18.97
N SER A 203 13.37 1.93 19.59
CA SER A 203 12.96 2.24 20.97
C SER A 203 11.43 2.30 21.13
N GLU A 204 10.69 2.65 20.08
CA GLU A 204 9.24 2.84 20.11
C GLU A 204 8.44 1.53 20.07
N ILE A 205 9.11 0.38 19.90
CA ILE A 205 8.47 -0.93 19.84
C ILE A 205 7.62 -1.23 21.08
N LEU A 206 8.21 -1.07 22.27
CA LEU A 206 7.53 -1.36 23.53
C LEU A 206 6.48 -0.28 23.89
N PRO A 207 6.76 1.03 23.75
CA PRO A 207 5.75 2.08 23.89
C PRO A 207 4.52 1.85 23.01
N MET A 208 4.71 1.61 21.71
CA MET A 208 3.63 1.35 20.76
C MET A 208 2.83 0.10 21.14
N ALA A 209 3.52 -1.00 21.45
CA ALA A 209 2.84 -2.23 21.88
C ALA A 209 2.03 -2.03 23.17
N ARG A 210 2.55 -1.28 24.14
CA ARG A 210 1.84 -0.97 25.39
C ARG A 210 0.62 -0.10 25.15
N HIS A 211 0.75 0.91 24.31
CA HIS A 211 -0.32 1.88 24.02
C HIS A 211 -1.51 1.22 23.31
N PHE A 212 -1.24 0.41 22.28
CA PHE A 212 -2.32 -0.19 21.48
C PHE A 212 -2.87 -1.50 22.06
N LYS A 213 -2.18 -2.14 23.01
CA LYS A 213 -2.70 -3.32 23.72
C LYS A 213 -4.02 -2.97 24.43
N GLY A 214 -5.10 -3.69 24.11
CA GLY A 214 -6.43 -3.43 24.65
C GLY A 214 -7.18 -2.22 24.07
N SER A 215 -6.58 -1.45 23.15
CA SER A 215 -7.23 -0.27 22.54
C SER A 215 -8.31 -0.61 21.50
N GLY A 216 -8.35 -1.85 21.02
CA GLY A 216 -9.17 -2.28 19.88
C GLY A 216 -8.55 -1.99 18.50
N ALA A 217 -7.48 -1.20 18.43
CA ALA A 217 -6.67 -1.07 17.22
C ALA A 217 -5.64 -2.20 17.13
N VAL A 218 -5.41 -2.71 15.91
CA VAL A 218 -4.42 -3.77 15.67
C VAL A 218 -3.10 -3.17 15.19
N LEU A 219 -2.12 -3.15 16.08
CA LEU A 219 -0.77 -2.68 15.78
C LEU A 219 0.02 -3.70 14.95
N ARG A 220 0.76 -3.22 13.95
CA ARG A 220 1.56 -4.02 13.03
C ARG A 220 2.94 -3.42 12.85
N PHE A 221 3.96 -4.18 13.18
CA PHE A 221 5.35 -3.80 12.93
C PHE A 221 5.77 -4.31 11.56
N ILE A 222 6.44 -3.46 10.78
CA ILE A 222 6.88 -3.75 9.42
C ILE A 222 8.40 -3.60 9.38
N GLU A 223 9.11 -4.57 8.81
CA GLU A 223 10.54 -4.43 8.59
C GLU A 223 10.82 -3.31 7.58
N TYR A 224 11.86 -2.53 7.84
CA TYR A 224 12.34 -1.52 6.91
C TYR A 224 12.75 -2.14 5.56
N MET A 225 12.10 -1.71 4.48
CA MET A 225 12.25 -2.30 3.13
C MET A 225 13.03 -1.40 2.18
N ASP A 226 13.70 -2.02 1.23
CA ASP A 226 14.42 -1.41 0.09
C ASP A 226 13.48 -1.06 -1.07
N VAL A 227 12.34 -0.42 -0.80
CA VAL A 227 11.39 -0.06 -1.87
C VAL A 227 11.80 1.26 -2.51
N GLY A 228 11.78 1.32 -3.84
CA GLY A 228 12.17 2.53 -4.58
C GLY A 228 13.67 2.79 -4.52
N THR A 229 14.05 4.06 -4.71
CA THR A 229 15.45 4.50 -4.81
C THR A 229 15.80 5.67 -3.88
N SER A 230 14.82 6.36 -3.31
CA SER A 230 15.04 7.57 -2.52
C SER A 230 15.31 7.35 -1.03
N ASN A 231 15.07 6.16 -0.49
CA ASN A 231 15.07 5.93 0.96
C ASN A 231 16.45 5.64 1.58
N GLY A 232 17.49 5.48 0.78
CA GLY A 232 18.84 5.18 1.30
C GLY A 232 18.92 3.86 2.07
N TRP A 233 18.11 2.87 1.70
CA TRP A 233 18.01 1.60 2.41
C TRP A 233 19.35 0.93 2.71
N ASN A 234 19.48 0.42 3.93
CA ASN A 234 20.63 -0.31 4.41
C ASN A 234 20.20 -1.54 5.21
N MET A 235 20.74 -2.71 4.86
CA MET A 235 20.47 -3.98 5.54
C MET A 235 20.79 -3.92 7.05
N ALA A 236 21.80 -3.15 7.46
CA ALA A 236 22.16 -2.99 8.88
C ALA A 236 21.07 -2.29 9.69
N GLU A 237 20.20 -1.51 9.05
CA GLU A 237 19.10 -0.78 9.68
C GLU A 237 17.82 -1.65 9.78
N VAL A 238 17.84 -2.86 9.22
CA VAL A 238 16.72 -3.80 9.33
C VAL A 238 16.72 -4.45 10.71
N LEU A 239 15.58 -4.39 11.40
CA LEU A 239 15.32 -5.16 12.61
C LEU A 239 14.42 -6.35 12.26
N PRO A 240 14.91 -7.61 12.36
CA PRO A 240 14.09 -8.78 12.08
C PRO A 240 12.82 -8.83 12.93
N SER A 241 11.71 -9.20 12.32
CA SER A 241 10.40 -9.32 12.96
C SER A 241 10.42 -10.27 14.17
N ALA A 242 11.22 -11.34 14.11
CA ALA A 242 11.41 -12.25 15.24
C ALA A 242 12.03 -11.56 16.47
N GLN A 243 12.93 -10.58 16.26
CA GLN A 243 13.49 -9.79 17.35
C GLN A 243 12.46 -8.82 17.92
N VAL A 244 11.59 -8.23 17.08
CA VAL A 244 10.46 -7.41 17.54
C VAL A 244 9.52 -8.23 18.42
N VAL A 245 9.11 -9.41 17.96
CA VAL A 245 8.26 -10.34 18.74
C VAL A 245 8.93 -10.73 20.05
N ALA A 246 10.22 -11.07 20.05
CA ALA A 246 10.95 -11.43 21.27
C ALA A 246 11.04 -10.27 22.27
N ARG A 247 11.32 -9.04 21.81
CA ARG A 247 11.35 -7.84 22.66
C ARG A 247 10.00 -7.61 23.34
N ILE A 248 8.90 -7.71 22.59
CA ILE A 248 7.55 -7.54 23.14
C ILE A 248 7.21 -8.70 24.07
N GLY A 249 7.48 -9.94 23.66
CA GLY A 249 7.24 -11.17 24.41
C GLY A 249 7.89 -11.22 25.80
N ALA A 250 9.03 -10.55 25.96
CA ALA A 250 9.72 -10.42 27.25
C ALA A 250 8.96 -9.56 28.28
N GLN A 251 8.05 -8.69 27.84
CA GLN A 251 7.23 -7.81 28.69
C GLN A 251 5.75 -8.19 28.69
N PHE A 252 5.24 -8.64 27.53
CA PHE A 252 3.87 -9.05 27.31
C PHE A 252 3.89 -10.42 26.63
N PRO A 253 3.60 -11.53 27.33
CA PRO A 253 3.63 -12.85 26.73
C PRO A 253 2.75 -12.94 25.48
N LEU A 254 3.31 -13.46 24.39
CA LEU A 254 2.65 -13.57 23.09
C LEU A 254 2.47 -15.04 22.69
N VAL A 255 1.33 -15.35 22.06
CA VAL A 255 1.05 -16.64 21.44
C VAL A 255 0.85 -16.46 19.94
N PRO A 256 1.42 -17.33 19.08
CA PRO A 256 1.17 -17.26 17.65
C PRO A 256 -0.31 -17.54 17.37
N LEU A 257 -0.89 -16.81 16.42
CA LEU A 257 -2.26 -17.02 15.96
C LEU A 257 -2.27 -17.47 14.51
N GLU A 258 -3.25 -18.29 14.17
CA GLU A 258 -3.48 -18.71 12.78
C GLU A 258 -3.84 -17.50 11.89
N PRO A 259 -3.38 -17.46 10.64
CA PRO A 259 -3.76 -16.41 9.71
C PRO A 259 -5.26 -16.49 9.39
N HIS A 260 -5.89 -15.35 9.11
CA HIS A 260 -7.29 -15.34 8.66
C HIS A 260 -7.45 -15.87 7.22
N SER A 261 -6.39 -15.78 6.42
CA SER A 261 -6.36 -16.26 5.04
C SER A 261 -4.93 -16.55 4.59
N ALA A 262 -4.76 -17.40 3.58
CA ALA A 262 -3.44 -17.73 3.03
C ALA A 262 -2.67 -16.51 2.46
N ALA A 263 -3.38 -15.47 2.03
CA ALA A 263 -2.80 -14.24 1.47
C ALA A 263 -2.45 -13.19 2.55
N GLU A 264 -2.71 -13.47 3.82
CA GLU A 264 -2.38 -12.55 4.91
C GLU A 264 -0.86 -12.39 5.05
N THR A 265 -0.37 -11.16 4.90
CA THR A 265 1.07 -10.87 4.94
C THR A 265 1.63 -10.73 6.35
N ALA A 266 0.77 -10.42 7.33
CA ALA A 266 1.18 -10.23 8.71
C ALA A 266 1.11 -11.57 9.45
N GLN A 267 2.19 -11.94 10.14
CA GLN A 267 2.15 -12.98 11.14
C GLN A 267 1.43 -12.43 12.37
N ARG A 268 0.39 -13.11 12.84
CA ARG A 268 -0.45 -12.66 13.96
C ARG A 268 0.04 -13.24 15.27
N TRP A 269 0.01 -12.41 16.31
CA TRP A 269 0.39 -12.76 17.67
C TRP A 269 -0.63 -12.19 18.65
N GLY A 270 -1.24 -13.06 19.45
CA GLY A 270 -2.18 -12.67 20.50
C GLY A 270 -1.43 -12.41 21.80
N TYR A 271 -1.88 -11.44 22.59
CA TYR A 271 -1.44 -11.32 23.97
C TYR A 271 -2.04 -12.47 24.79
N ALA A 272 -1.22 -13.17 25.58
CA ALA A 272 -1.66 -14.36 26.32
C ALA A 272 -2.74 -14.07 27.37
N ASP A 273 -2.87 -12.82 27.81
CA ASP A 273 -3.91 -12.35 28.73
C ASP A 273 -5.24 -12.02 28.03
N GLY A 274 -5.35 -12.24 26.71
CA GLY A 274 -6.56 -12.01 25.93
C GLY A 274 -6.81 -10.55 25.53
N SER A 275 -5.87 -9.63 25.79
CA SER A 275 -6.03 -8.19 25.53
C SER A 275 -5.86 -7.75 24.07
N GLY A 276 -6.12 -8.65 23.12
CA GLY A 276 -6.05 -8.41 21.69
C GLY A 276 -4.82 -9.02 21.01
N GLU A 277 -4.41 -8.44 19.90
CA GLU A 277 -3.35 -8.96 19.04
C GLU A 277 -2.46 -7.88 18.43
N LEU A 278 -1.29 -8.29 17.97
CA LEU A 278 -0.41 -7.53 17.10
C LEU A 278 0.00 -8.36 15.87
N GLY A 279 0.50 -7.67 14.85
CA GLY A 279 1.07 -8.30 13.67
C GLY A 279 2.54 -7.94 13.47
N VAL A 280 3.28 -8.82 12.80
CA VAL A 280 4.60 -8.49 12.24
C VAL A 280 4.65 -8.83 10.75
N ILE A 281 5.19 -7.92 9.93
CA ILE A 281 5.32 -8.06 8.48
C ILE A 281 6.81 -8.16 8.14
N SER A 282 7.25 -9.39 7.95
CA SER A 282 8.64 -9.80 7.70
C SER A 282 9.07 -9.61 6.25
N SER A 283 8.95 -8.40 5.73
CA SER A 283 9.14 -8.07 4.31
C SER A 283 10.55 -8.35 3.75
N VAL A 284 11.57 -8.43 4.62
CA VAL A 284 12.96 -8.71 4.26
C VAL A 284 13.34 -10.12 4.70
N THR A 285 13.07 -10.48 5.96
CA THR A 285 13.59 -11.72 6.57
C THR A 285 12.76 -12.95 6.26
N ARG A 286 11.49 -12.80 5.88
CA ARG A 286 10.60 -13.91 5.49
C ARG A 286 9.67 -13.50 4.36
N ALA A 287 10.12 -13.71 3.12
CA ALA A 287 9.36 -13.38 1.93
C ALA A 287 8.01 -14.14 1.84
N PHE A 288 6.97 -13.44 1.39
CA PHE A 288 5.61 -13.95 1.22
C PHE A 288 5.12 -13.80 -0.24
N CYS A 289 6.03 -13.78 -1.21
CA CYS A 289 5.64 -13.63 -2.62
C CYS A 289 4.81 -14.82 -3.13
N GLY A 290 4.99 -16.03 -2.57
CA GLY A 290 4.24 -17.23 -2.98
C GLY A 290 2.74 -17.15 -2.76
N THR A 291 2.27 -16.29 -1.85
CA THR A 291 0.82 -16.06 -1.60
C THR A 291 0.38 -14.64 -1.99
N CYS A 292 1.21 -13.89 -2.74
CA CYS A 292 0.93 -12.51 -3.10
C CYS A 292 -0.10 -12.40 -4.23
N THR A 293 -1.27 -11.84 -3.91
CA THR A 293 -2.44 -11.69 -4.81
C THR A 293 -2.66 -10.26 -5.30
N ARG A 294 -1.63 -9.39 -5.18
CA ARG A 294 -1.75 -7.94 -5.35
C ARG A 294 -1.37 -7.43 -6.73
N ALA A 295 -2.26 -6.62 -7.30
CA ALA A 295 -1.97 -5.65 -8.35
C ALA A 295 -1.99 -4.22 -7.78
N ARG A 296 -1.32 -3.28 -8.46
CA ARG A 296 -1.21 -1.89 -8.03
C ARG A 296 -1.47 -0.97 -9.22
N LEU A 297 -2.35 0.00 -9.04
CA LEU A 297 -2.63 1.07 -10.00
C LEU A 297 -1.95 2.35 -9.50
N SER A 298 -1.02 2.90 -10.29
CA SER A 298 -0.40 4.18 -10.02
C SER A 298 -1.37 5.34 -10.25
N THR A 299 -0.99 6.52 -9.77
CA THR A 299 -1.82 7.73 -9.86
C THR A 299 -2.15 8.14 -11.30
N GLU A 300 -1.25 7.87 -12.25
CA GLU A 300 -1.46 8.17 -13.67
C GLU A 300 -2.02 6.98 -14.46
N GLY A 301 -2.37 5.87 -13.80
CA GLY A 301 -3.05 4.75 -14.44
C GLY A 301 -2.13 3.69 -15.05
N LYS A 302 -0.95 3.48 -14.47
CA LYS A 302 -0.10 2.32 -14.78
C LYS A 302 -0.33 1.18 -13.80
N VAL A 303 -0.34 -0.04 -14.31
CA VAL A 303 -0.42 -1.25 -13.49
C VAL A 303 0.97 -1.79 -13.19
N TYR A 304 1.23 -2.03 -11.91
CA TYR A 304 2.43 -2.68 -11.40
C TYR A 304 2.04 -3.97 -10.65
N LEU A 305 2.84 -5.02 -10.84
CA LEU A 305 2.57 -6.36 -10.33
C LEU A 305 3.42 -6.72 -9.10
N CYS A 306 4.37 -5.83 -8.77
CA CYS A 306 5.23 -5.88 -7.60
C CYS A 306 5.43 -4.49 -7.01
N LEU A 307 5.74 -4.43 -5.71
CA LEU A 307 6.17 -3.19 -5.06
C LEU A 307 7.58 -2.74 -5.51
N PHE A 308 8.38 -3.68 -6.01
CA PHE A 308 9.78 -3.47 -6.37
C PHE A 308 9.99 -3.43 -7.89
N ALA A 309 8.91 -3.27 -8.66
CA ALA A 309 8.97 -3.26 -10.12
C ALA A 309 9.67 -2.00 -10.66
N SER A 310 10.40 -2.14 -11.77
CA SER A 310 11.01 -1.01 -12.47
C SER A 310 10.10 -0.46 -13.57
N ASN A 311 9.21 -1.29 -14.13
CA ASN A 311 8.34 -0.94 -15.24
C ASN A 311 6.87 -1.25 -14.91
N GLY A 312 5.95 -0.53 -15.55
CA GLY A 312 4.50 -0.73 -15.42
C GLY A 312 3.81 -0.85 -16.77
N HIS A 313 2.54 -1.21 -16.75
CA HIS A 313 1.69 -1.33 -17.95
C HIS A 313 0.73 -0.14 -18.05
N ASP A 314 0.76 0.59 -19.15
CA ASP A 314 -0.04 1.81 -19.33
C ASP A 314 -1.51 1.50 -19.68
N LEU A 315 -2.35 1.36 -18.64
CA LEU A 315 -3.80 1.23 -18.84
C LEU A 315 -4.48 2.58 -19.15
N ARG A 316 -3.88 3.70 -18.77
CA ARG A 316 -4.44 5.03 -19.03
C ARG A 316 -4.61 5.29 -20.51
N THR A 317 -3.65 4.89 -21.33
CA THR A 317 -3.77 5.00 -22.79
C THR A 317 -5.00 4.25 -23.31
N LEU A 318 -5.29 3.04 -22.80
CA LEU A 318 -6.50 2.30 -23.18
C LEU A 318 -7.78 2.99 -22.71
N LEU A 319 -7.79 3.51 -21.48
CA LEU A 319 -8.94 4.22 -20.92
C LEU A 319 -9.30 5.48 -21.72
N ARG A 320 -8.29 6.21 -22.20
CA ARG A 320 -8.46 7.51 -22.87
C ARG A 320 -8.58 7.42 -24.39
N ASN A 321 -8.17 6.32 -25.02
CA ASN A 321 -8.22 6.15 -26.48
C ASN A 321 -9.45 5.36 -26.95
N GLY A 322 -10.50 5.27 -26.12
CA GLY A 322 -11.78 4.70 -26.52
C GLY A 322 -11.82 3.17 -26.56
N SER A 323 -10.85 2.47 -25.97
CA SER A 323 -10.94 1.01 -25.82
C SER A 323 -12.20 0.63 -25.03
N SER A 324 -12.86 -0.42 -25.49
CA SER A 324 -14.01 -1.04 -24.84
C SER A 324 -13.63 -1.68 -23.50
N ASP A 325 -14.64 -1.94 -22.67
CA ASP A 325 -14.43 -2.65 -21.40
C ASP A 325 -13.86 -4.06 -21.59
N ASP A 326 -14.26 -4.76 -22.65
CA ASP A 326 -13.77 -6.11 -22.97
C ASP A 326 -12.29 -6.12 -23.38
N GLU A 327 -11.85 -5.10 -24.12
CA GLU A 327 -10.43 -4.93 -24.49
C GLU A 327 -9.57 -4.65 -23.26
N ILE A 328 -10.03 -3.76 -22.38
CA ILE A 328 -9.29 -3.44 -21.14
C ILE A 328 -9.31 -4.64 -20.19
N ALA A 329 -10.43 -5.36 -20.07
CA ALA A 329 -10.52 -6.58 -19.27
C ALA A 329 -9.57 -7.67 -19.79
N THR A 330 -9.45 -7.81 -21.12
CA THR A 330 -8.51 -8.74 -21.76
C THR A 330 -7.06 -8.32 -21.51
N ALA A 331 -6.73 -7.02 -21.59
CA ALA A 331 -5.42 -6.52 -21.21
C ALA A 331 -5.06 -6.86 -19.76
N ILE A 332 -5.98 -6.64 -18.82
CA ILE A 332 -5.80 -6.97 -17.39
C ILE A 332 -5.56 -8.48 -17.22
N ALA A 333 -6.33 -9.31 -17.93
CA ALA A 333 -6.17 -10.76 -17.92
C ALA A 333 -4.74 -11.18 -18.32
N HIS A 334 -4.30 -10.74 -19.50
CA HIS A 334 -2.97 -11.06 -20.03
C HIS A 334 -1.84 -10.55 -19.12
N ILE A 335 -1.95 -9.34 -18.57
CA ILE A 335 -0.96 -8.78 -17.64
C ILE A 335 -0.80 -9.71 -16.42
N TRP A 336 -1.91 -10.15 -15.82
CA TRP A 336 -1.85 -10.99 -14.62
C TRP A 336 -1.39 -12.41 -14.93
N GLU A 337 -1.88 -13.02 -16.01
CA GLU A 337 -1.50 -14.37 -16.42
C GLU A 337 0.01 -14.48 -16.70
N ALA A 338 0.60 -13.42 -17.26
CA ALA A 338 2.03 -13.32 -17.51
C ALA A 338 2.86 -13.00 -16.26
N ARG A 339 2.24 -12.61 -15.15
CA ARG A 339 2.94 -12.18 -13.93
C ARG A 339 3.80 -13.32 -13.37
N ALA A 340 5.08 -13.01 -13.13
CA ALA A 340 6.02 -13.91 -12.48
C ALA A 340 6.70 -13.28 -11.25
N ASP A 341 6.32 -12.06 -10.89
CA ASP A 341 6.96 -11.23 -9.86
C ASP A 341 7.09 -11.94 -8.52
N ARG A 342 8.32 -11.97 -7.98
CA ARG A 342 8.65 -12.56 -6.68
C ARG A 342 9.94 -11.97 -6.11
N TYR A 343 10.08 -10.64 -6.21
CA TYR A 343 11.30 -9.91 -5.86
C TYR A 343 11.88 -10.31 -4.50
N SER A 344 11.08 -10.24 -3.43
CA SER A 344 11.57 -10.54 -2.09
C SER A 344 12.04 -11.99 -1.92
N GLN A 345 11.48 -12.96 -2.66
CA GLN A 345 11.96 -14.36 -2.67
C GLN A 345 13.27 -14.53 -3.44
N LEU A 346 13.50 -13.69 -4.45
CA LEU A 346 14.70 -13.72 -5.28
C LEU A 346 15.79 -12.76 -4.79
N ARG A 347 15.55 -12.02 -3.71
CA ARG A 347 16.45 -11.00 -3.16
C ARG A 347 17.86 -11.57 -3.02
N GLY A 348 18.84 -10.91 -3.62
CA GLY A 348 20.25 -11.31 -3.59
C GLY A 348 20.67 -12.25 -4.72
N SER A 349 19.73 -12.76 -5.53
CA SER A 349 20.05 -13.48 -6.77
C SER A 349 20.67 -12.57 -7.82
N ALA A 350 21.47 -13.13 -8.74
CA ALA A 350 22.07 -12.39 -9.86
C ALA A 350 21.03 -11.60 -10.68
N ARG A 351 19.82 -12.17 -10.86
CA ARG A 351 18.70 -11.50 -11.52
C ARG A 351 18.27 -10.22 -10.78
N THR A 352 18.08 -10.31 -9.46
CA THR A 352 17.69 -9.12 -8.68
C THR A 352 18.80 -8.08 -8.57
N GLN A 353 20.07 -8.48 -8.68
CA GLN A 353 21.19 -7.53 -8.71
C GLN A 353 21.20 -6.72 -10.02
N ALA A 354 20.89 -7.38 -11.15
CA ALA A 354 20.71 -6.70 -12.43
C ALA A 354 19.47 -5.79 -12.43
N GLU A 355 18.33 -6.26 -11.93
CA GLU A 355 17.10 -5.44 -11.80
C GLU A 355 17.27 -4.29 -10.80
N ALA A 356 18.09 -4.44 -9.75
CA ALA A 356 18.41 -3.37 -8.81
C ALA A 356 19.27 -2.26 -9.41
N ALA A 357 19.95 -2.50 -10.54
CA ALA A 357 20.63 -1.46 -11.30
C ALA A 357 19.66 -0.57 -12.09
N GLU A 358 18.42 -1.02 -12.30
CA GLU A 358 17.34 -0.21 -12.88
C GLU A 358 16.63 0.61 -11.81
N ARG A 359 16.05 1.75 -12.23
CA ARG A 359 15.35 2.65 -11.30
C ARG A 359 13.99 2.07 -10.93
N ARG A 360 13.88 1.53 -9.72
CA ARG A 360 12.62 1.00 -9.17
C ARG A 360 11.60 2.10 -8.91
N VAL A 361 10.33 1.75 -9.05
CA VAL A 361 9.21 2.63 -8.77
C VAL A 361 9.14 2.99 -7.27
N GLU A 362 8.78 4.24 -6.97
CA GLU A 362 8.69 4.72 -5.59
C GLU A 362 7.42 4.25 -4.89
N MET A 363 7.51 3.95 -3.59
CA MET A 363 6.39 3.45 -2.79
C MET A 363 5.19 4.41 -2.79
N SER A 364 5.46 5.71 -2.62
CA SER A 364 4.46 6.78 -2.60
C SER A 364 3.71 6.91 -3.94
N TYR A 365 4.26 6.37 -5.03
CA TYR A 365 3.70 6.51 -6.35
C TYR A 365 2.72 5.37 -6.70
N ILE A 366 2.94 4.15 -6.20
CA ILE A 366 2.10 2.95 -6.44
C ILE A 366 1.40 2.41 -5.18
N GLY A 367 1.52 3.14 -4.08
CA GLY A 367 1.06 2.74 -2.76
C GLY A 367 1.96 1.70 -2.06
N GLY A 368 2.08 1.79 -0.74
CA GLY A 368 2.82 0.82 0.10
C GLY A 368 2.17 -0.54 0.22
#